data_AF-A0A4Y1WRH5-F1
#
_entry.id   AF-A0A4Y1WRH5-F1
#
_cell.length_a   1.000
_cell.length_b   1.000
_cell.length_c   1.000
_cell.angle_alpha   90.00
_cell.angle_beta   90.00
_cell.angle_gamma   90.00
#
_symmetry.space_group_name_H-M   'P 1'
#
loop_
_entity.id
_entity.type
_entity.pdbx_description
1 polymer ?
#
loop_
_entity_poly.entity_id
_entity_poly.type
_entity_poly.pdbx_seq_one_letter_code
_entity_poly.pdbx_strand_id
1 'polypeptide(L)'
;MKCLPFALTLFAVLAAVSPCRADGELRALQDSVVQWLAAHPDDLLAEAFTTAWSDEADGRVEVHLLRADSAMKARFRRCVHDSRRIRLAGFDPGTVPYPPAPEGGTAPAALFSMHAEYALYPCDADTVRLTIRNAGRQRLCFGTDYAVCRLHGDRWERLPDGGMWHSLLICLEPENGAAEHRFTARLHPRLFPAAFGRYRICKPVYTEHPRRDYLLTAEFTVMPFVPFTRFVR
;
A
#
# COMPACT_ATOMS: atom_id res chain seq x y z
N MET A 1 -10.94 23.85 -21.20
CA MET A 1 -10.94 24.12 -19.75
C MET A 1 -9.93 23.19 -19.10
N LYS A 2 -8.84 23.75 -18.60
CA LYS A 2 -7.76 23.03 -17.93
C LYS A 2 -8.13 22.91 -16.46
N CYS A 3 -8.39 21.71 -15.96
CA CYS A 3 -8.48 21.44 -14.52
C CYS A 3 -7.26 20.63 -14.10
N LEU A 4 -6.61 21.14 -13.06
CA LEU A 4 -5.33 20.75 -12.47
C LEU A 4 -5.23 19.25 -12.14
N PRO A 5 -4.03 18.66 -12.17
CA PRO A 5 -3.81 17.32 -11.65
C PRO A 5 -4.00 17.30 -10.13
N PHE A 6 -4.70 16.27 -9.66
CA PHE A 6 -4.86 15.87 -8.26
C PHE A 6 -3.49 15.64 -7.62
N ALA A 7 -2.90 16.70 -7.05
CA ALA A 7 -1.71 16.68 -6.22
C ALA A 7 -2.05 17.26 -4.83
N LEU A 8 -3.00 16.64 -4.15
CA LEU A 8 -3.34 16.76 -2.72
C LEU A 8 -4.12 15.48 -2.43
N THR A 9 -3.88 14.62 -1.44
CA THR A 9 -3.25 14.77 -0.13
C THR A 9 -3.11 13.36 0.43
N LEU A 10 -1.90 12.93 0.79
CA LEU A 10 -1.71 11.86 1.77
C LEU A 10 -0.73 12.35 2.85
N PHE A 11 -1.03 13.54 3.39
CA PHE A 11 -0.47 14.08 4.62
C PHE A 11 -1.62 14.23 5.62
N ALA A 12 -1.98 13.11 6.24
CA ALA A 12 -2.76 12.94 7.46
C ALA A 12 -2.83 11.42 7.64
N VAL A 13 -2.18 10.81 8.64
CA VAL A 13 -2.65 10.81 10.02
C VAL A 13 -1.45 10.88 10.99
N LEU A 14 -1.10 12.08 11.45
CA LEU A 14 -0.72 12.24 12.85
C LEU A 14 -2.01 12.49 13.63
N ALA A 15 -2.34 11.56 14.54
CA ALA A 15 -2.99 11.79 15.84
C ALA A 15 -3.82 10.56 16.27
N ALA A 16 -3.18 9.67 17.01
CA ALA A 16 -3.80 9.11 18.21
C ALA A 16 -2.91 9.54 19.37
N VAL A 17 -3.15 10.77 19.87
CA VAL A 17 -2.47 11.28 21.06
C VAL A 17 -3.11 10.60 22.26
N SER A 18 -2.45 9.57 22.80
CA SER A 18 -2.64 9.20 24.20
C SER A 18 -1.91 10.25 25.05
N PRO A 19 -2.60 10.95 25.98
CA PRO A 19 -1.94 11.84 26.91
C PRO A 19 -1.34 11.02 28.06
N CYS A 20 -0.30 10.24 27.76
CA CYS A 20 0.66 9.81 28.76
C CYS A 20 1.89 10.71 28.64
N ARG A 21 2.51 10.98 29.78
CA ARG A 21 3.50 12.04 30.01
C ARG A 21 4.82 11.60 29.35
N ALA A 22 4.88 11.69 28.02
CA ALA A 22 6.07 11.30 27.30
C ALA A 22 7.26 12.12 27.78
N ASP A 23 8.40 11.43 27.89
CA ASP A 23 9.70 12.07 27.90
C ASP A 23 9.75 13.07 26.73
N GLY A 24 9.87 14.36 27.05
CA GLY A 24 9.88 15.44 26.06
C GLY A 24 10.95 15.23 24.99
N GLU A 25 12.03 14.52 25.34
CA GLU A 25 13.11 14.16 24.42
C GLU A 25 12.66 13.14 23.36
N LEU A 26 11.86 12.13 23.73
CA LEU A 26 11.38 11.12 22.78
C LEU A 26 10.37 11.70 21.80
N ARG A 27 9.47 12.57 22.29
CA ARG A 27 8.55 13.29 21.41
C ARG A 27 9.28 14.23 20.47
N ALA A 28 10.25 15.02 20.96
CA ALA A 28 11.06 15.87 20.11
C ALA A 28 11.82 15.07 19.04
N LEU A 29 12.32 13.87 19.39
CA LEU A 29 12.97 12.96 18.46
C LEU A 29 12.00 12.44 17.39
N GLN A 30 10.81 11.99 17.79
CA GLN A 30 9.75 11.58 16.86
C GLN A 30 9.34 12.74 15.94
N ASP A 31 9.14 13.93 16.50
CA ASP A 31 8.75 15.13 15.75
C ASP A 31 9.83 15.52 14.73
N SER A 32 11.11 15.37 15.06
CA SER A 32 12.21 15.63 14.12
C SER A 32 12.16 14.70 12.89
N VAL A 33 11.81 13.43 13.09
CA VAL A 33 11.62 12.47 11.98
C VAL A 33 10.45 12.90 11.10
N VAL A 34 9.32 13.25 11.73
CA VAL A 34 8.12 13.73 11.02
C VAL A 34 8.41 15.01 10.22
N GLN A 35 9.13 15.96 10.81
CA GLN A 35 9.52 17.21 10.14
C GLN A 35 10.43 16.95 8.94
N TRP A 36 11.39 16.03 9.07
CA TRP A 36 12.25 15.66 7.96
C TRP A 36 11.46 15.08 6.79
N LEU A 37 10.50 14.19 7.07
CA LEU A 37 9.62 13.59 6.05
C LEU A 37 8.78 14.65 5.34
N ALA A 38 8.25 15.62 6.10
CA ALA A 38 7.49 16.74 5.54
C ALA A 38 8.34 17.64 4.62
N ALA A 39 9.63 17.79 4.93
CA ALA A 39 10.56 18.57 4.10
C ALA A 39 11.04 17.83 2.85
N HIS A 40 10.91 16.50 2.79
CA HIS A 40 11.45 15.66 1.71
C HIS A 40 10.43 14.68 1.12
N PRO A 41 9.26 15.16 0.64
CA PRO A 41 8.15 14.29 0.21
C PRO A 41 8.49 13.35 -0.95
N ASP A 42 9.46 13.70 -1.78
CA ASP A 42 9.87 12.91 -2.96
C ASP A 42 11.06 11.95 -2.68
N ASP A 43 11.64 11.98 -1.48
CA ASP A 43 12.76 11.10 -1.13
C ASP A 43 12.29 9.64 -1.00
N LEU A 44 13.17 8.71 -1.37
CA LEU A 44 12.93 7.28 -1.21
C LEU A 44 12.62 6.89 0.24
N LEU A 45 13.23 7.55 1.22
CA LEU A 45 12.95 7.32 2.64
C LEU A 45 11.54 7.77 3.03
N ALA A 46 11.05 8.86 2.44
CA ALA A 46 9.69 9.31 2.66
C ALA A 46 8.67 8.33 2.07
N GLU A 47 8.96 7.78 0.90
CA GLU A 47 8.15 6.70 0.31
C GLU A 47 8.20 5.42 1.15
N ALA A 48 9.36 5.08 1.73
CA ALA A 48 9.53 3.89 2.58
C ALA A 48 8.85 4.02 3.93
N PHE A 49 8.59 5.23 4.42
CA PHE A 49 8.08 5.44 5.77
C PHE A 49 6.60 5.04 5.89
N THR A 50 6.25 4.30 6.94
CA THR A 50 4.86 3.92 7.20
C THR A 50 4.32 4.59 8.46
N THR A 51 5.04 4.49 9.58
CA THR A 51 4.62 5.09 10.86
C THR A 51 5.81 5.28 11.79
N ALA A 52 5.66 6.21 12.75
CA ALA A 52 6.55 6.33 13.88
C ALA A 52 5.77 6.65 15.16
N TRP A 53 6.23 6.11 16.29
CA TRP A 53 5.66 6.41 17.60
C TRP A 53 6.72 6.31 18.70
N SER A 54 6.47 7.01 19.79
CA SER A 54 7.28 6.92 21.01
C SER A 54 6.82 5.71 21.82
N ASP A 55 7.72 4.78 22.08
CA ASP A 55 7.57 3.70 23.05
C ASP A 55 8.19 4.15 24.36
N GLU A 56 7.35 4.64 25.27
CA GLU A 56 7.77 5.14 26.58
C GLU A 56 8.30 4.01 27.48
N ALA A 57 7.83 2.77 27.29
CA ALA A 57 8.26 1.64 28.11
C ALA A 57 9.70 1.24 27.79
N ASP A 58 10.05 1.21 26.51
CA ASP A 58 11.40 0.87 26.03
C ASP A 58 12.33 2.10 25.94
N GLY A 59 11.80 3.31 26.15
CA GLY A 59 12.54 4.56 26.06
C GLY A 59 13.04 4.85 24.64
N ARG A 60 12.22 4.52 23.63
CA ARG A 60 12.62 4.52 22.21
C ARG A 60 11.56 5.17 21.32
N VAL A 61 11.99 5.57 20.13
CA VAL A 61 11.11 5.91 19.02
C VAL A 61 11.14 4.75 18.03
N GLU A 62 10.00 4.13 17.82
CA GLU A 62 9.79 3.11 16.82
C GLU A 62 9.51 3.78 15.48
N VAL A 63 10.26 3.40 14.45
CA VAL A 63 10.05 3.86 13.07
C VAL A 63 9.91 2.63 12.19
N HIS A 64 8.73 2.50 11.59
CA HIS A 64 8.42 1.41 10.67
C HIS A 64 8.59 1.87 9.23
N LEU A 65 9.29 1.05 8.46
CA LEU A 65 9.51 1.22 7.04
C LEU A 65 8.87 0.06 6.27
N LEU A 66 8.33 0.35 5.10
CA LEU A 66 7.82 -0.62 4.14
C LEU A 66 8.93 -1.58 3.71
N ARG A 67 10.13 -1.04 3.50
CA ARG A 67 11.36 -1.77 3.24
C ARG A 67 12.45 -1.29 4.20
N ALA A 68 12.99 -2.21 5.00
CA ALA A 68 13.90 -1.94 6.10
C ALA A 68 15.20 -2.77 6.00
N ASP A 69 15.74 -2.92 4.79
CA ASP A 69 17.05 -3.54 4.60
C ASP A 69 18.19 -2.68 5.18
N SER A 70 19.40 -3.25 5.27
CA SER A 70 20.56 -2.56 5.85
C SER A 70 20.90 -1.25 5.12
N ALA A 71 20.67 -1.18 3.81
CA ALA A 71 20.94 0.01 3.01
C ALA A 71 19.96 1.15 3.36
N MET A 72 18.67 0.83 3.46
CA MET A 72 17.64 1.79 3.85
C MET A 72 17.85 2.28 5.29
N LYS A 73 18.14 1.35 6.21
CA LYS A 73 18.44 1.68 7.61
C LYS A 73 19.66 2.61 7.70
N ALA A 74 20.74 2.31 6.99
CA ALA A 74 21.93 3.17 6.97
C ALA A 74 21.66 4.54 6.33
N ARG A 75 20.82 4.60 5.28
CA ARG A 75 20.40 5.87 4.68
C ARG A 75 19.61 6.71 5.68
N PHE A 76 18.65 6.11 6.40
CA PHE A 76 17.89 6.81 7.45
C PHE A 76 18.82 7.45 8.48
N ARG A 77 19.82 6.70 8.97
CA ARG A 77 20.79 7.21 9.95
C ARG A 77 21.59 8.41 9.44
N ARG A 78 21.99 8.38 8.17
CA ARG A 78 22.75 9.48 7.55
C ARG A 78 21.91 10.71 7.23
N CYS A 79 20.68 10.53 6.78
CA CYS A 79 19.85 11.61 6.23
C CYS A 79 18.87 12.19 7.25
N VAL A 80 18.33 11.36 8.14
CA VAL A 80 17.25 11.74 9.06
C VAL A 80 17.82 11.93 10.47
N HIS A 81 18.25 10.84 11.11
CA HIS A 81 18.79 10.90 12.47
C HIS A 81 19.57 9.63 12.87
N ASP A 82 20.79 9.82 13.38
CA ASP A 82 21.59 8.75 13.97
C ASP A 82 21.48 8.72 15.51
N SER A 83 20.37 8.17 16.01
CA SER A 83 20.13 8.00 17.45
C SER A 83 19.90 6.54 17.82
N ARG A 84 20.60 6.06 18.86
CA ARG A 84 20.37 4.72 19.44
C ARG A 84 18.98 4.55 20.04
N ARG A 85 18.27 5.66 20.33
CA ARG A 85 16.88 5.63 20.80
C ARG A 85 15.88 5.39 19.67
N ILE A 86 16.26 5.48 18.40
CA ILE A 86 15.38 5.10 17.29
C ILE A 86 15.58 3.63 16.98
N ARG A 87 14.50 2.84 16.95
CA ARG A 87 14.50 1.48 16.38
C ARG A 87 13.90 1.53 14.98
N LEU A 88 14.62 0.99 14.01
CA LEU A 88 14.15 0.86 12.64
C LEU A 88 13.63 -0.55 12.41
N ALA A 89 12.33 -0.68 12.17
CA ALA A 89 11.64 -1.93 11.91
C ALA A 89 10.98 -1.92 10.53
N GLY A 90 10.62 -3.09 10.02
CA GLY A 90 10.01 -3.24 8.70
C GLY A 90 10.45 -4.49 7.97
N PHE A 91 9.99 -4.65 6.72
CA PHE A 91 10.32 -5.82 5.92
C PHE A 91 11.71 -5.72 5.32
N ASP A 92 12.55 -6.73 5.54
CA ASP A 92 13.88 -6.84 4.97
C ASP A 92 13.94 -8.04 4.01
N PRO A 93 13.93 -7.82 2.68
CA PRO A 93 13.97 -8.91 1.70
C PRO A 93 15.28 -9.72 1.75
N GLY A 94 16.33 -9.21 2.40
CA GLY A 94 17.59 -9.94 2.58
C GLY A 94 17.56 -10.97 3.71
N THR A 95 16.60 -10.86 4.63
CA THR A 95 16.53 -11.71 5.83
C THR A 95 15.17 -12.41 6.00
N VAL A 96 14.11 -11.90 5.37
CA VAL A 96 12.74 -12.43 5.48
C VAL A 96 12.20 -12.72 4.08
N PRO A 97 11.71 -13.95 3.80
CA PRO A 97 11.08 -14.26 2.53
C PRO A 97 9.75 -13.48 2.37
N TYR A 98 9.36 -13.21 1.14
CA TYR A 98 8.06 -12.60 0.87
C TYR A 98 6.92 -13.51 1.36
N PRO A 99 5.91 -12.96 2.06
CA PRO A 99 4.76 -13.73 2.50
C PRO A 99 3.95 -14.26 1.31
N PRO A 100 3.21 -15.37 1.46
CA PRO A 100 2.27 -15.82 0.43
C PRO A 100 1.15 -14.77 0.22
N ALA A 101 0.54 -14.80 -0.96
CA ALA A 101 -0.66 -14.02 -1.22
C ALA A 101 -1.79 -14.35 -0.23
N PRO A 102 -2.64 -13.37 0.12
CA PRO A 102 -3.81 -13.64 0.94
C PRO A 102 -4.71 -14.69 0.28
N GLU A 103 -5.32 -15.54 1.10
CA GLU A 103 -6.33 -16.50 0.70
C GLU A 103 -7.71 -16.04 1.18
N GLY A 104 -8.78 -16.45 0.51
CA GLY A 104 -10.14 -16.13 0.92
C GLY A 104 -11.19 -16.75 -0.01
N GLY A 105 -12.45 -16.62 0.39
CA GLY A 105 -13.58 -17.17 -0.38
C GLY A 105 -13.66 -16.59 -1.79
N THR A 106 -13.95 -17.44 -2.77
CA THR A 106 -14.19 -16.96 -4.15
C THR A 106 -15.56 -16.30 -4.23
N ALA A 107 -15.59 -15.03 -4.60
CA ALA A 107 -16.85 -14.33 -4.86
C ALA A 107 -17.48 -14.84 -6.18
N PRO A 108 -18.81 -14.96 -6.26
CA PRO A 108 -19.47 -15.19 -7.53
C PRO A 108 -19.21 -14.00 -8.47
N ALA A 109 -18.43 -14.21 -9.53
CA ALA A 109 -17.99 -13.15 -10.45
C ALA A 109 -19.15 -12.39 -11.13
N ALA A 110 -20.31 -13.04 -11.30
CA ALA A 110 -21.52 -12.42 -11.81
C ALA A 110 -22.16 -11.41 -10.83
N LEU A 111 -21.81 -11.46 -9.55
CA LEU A 111 -22.35 -10.59 -8.50
C LEU A 111 -21.32 -9.56 -8.04
N PHE A 112 -20.06 -9.98 -7.85
CA PHE A 112 -19.00 -9.11 -7.35
C PHE A 112 -17.74 -9.32 -8.16
N SER A 113 -17.18 -8.23 -8.69
CA SER A 113 -15.95 -8.29 -9.47
C SER A 113 -15.03 -7.12 -9.15
N MET A 114 -13.75 -7.29 -9.43
CA MET A 114 -12.75 -6.24 -9.38
C MET A 114 -11.89 -6.32 -10.63
N HIS A 115 -11.68 -5.18 -11.28
CA HIS A 115 -10.89 -5.11 -12.52
C HIS A 115 -9.88 -3.97 -12.43
N ALA A 116 -8.67 -4.23 -12.92
CA ALA A 116 -7.72 -3.16 -13.23
C ALA A 116 -8.20 -2.41 -14.49
N GLU A 117 -7.91 -1.12 -14.56
CA GLU A 117 -8.27 -0.28 -15.71
C GLU A 117 -7.60 -0.77 -17.00
N TYR A 118 -6.36 -1.28 -16.89
CA TYR A 118 -5.61 -1.84 -18.00
C TYR A 118 -5.10 -3.24 -17.67
N ALA A 119 -4.97 -4.09 -18.69
CA ALA A 119 -4.29 -5.38 -18.55
C ALA A 119 -2.76 -5.24 -18.49
N LEU A 120 -2.23 -4.11 -18.98
CA LEU A 120 -0.80 -3.84 -19.14
C LEU A 120 -0.46 -2.48 -18.52
N TYR A 121 0.58 -2.44 -17.69
CA TYR A 121 1.15 -1.23 -17.09
C TYR A 121 2.65 -1.14 -17.38
N PRO A 122 3.21 0.07 -17.55
CA PRO A 122 4.64 0.25 -17.72
C PRO A 122 5.40 -0.06 -16.41
N CYS A 123 6.69 -0.36 -16.51
CA CYS A 123 7.54 -0.74 -15.36
C CYS A 123 7.71 0.37 -14.30
N ASP A 124 7.53 1.62 -14.68
CA ASP A 124 7.58 2.79 -13.80
C ASP A 124 6.19 3.18 -13.26
N ALA A 125 5.15 2.37 -13.51
CA ALA A 125 3.83 2.60 -12.95
C ALA A 125 3.89 2.61 -11.42
N ASP A 126 3.71 3.79 -10.84
CA ASP A 126 3.58 3.95 -9.39
C ASP A 126 2.23 3.42 -8.90
N THR A 127 1.20 3.48 -9.75
CA THR A 127 -0.16 3.16 -9.37
C THR A 127 -0.95 2.36 -10.41
N VAL A 128 -1.94 1.61 -9.92
CA VAL A 128 -2.93 0.87 -10.71
C VAL A 128 -4.30 1.35 -10.29
N ARG A 129 -5.13 1.74 -11.25
CA ARG A 129 -6.53 2.09 -11.00
C ARG A 129 -7.38 0.82 -11.08
N LEU A 130 -8.26 0.64 -10.12
CA LEU A 130 -9.16 -0.49 -10.02
C LEU A 130 -10.62 -0.03 -9.89
N THR A 131 -11.52 -0.86 -10.38
CA THR A 131 -12.97 -0.72 -10.18
C THR A 131 -13.51 -1.99 -9.55
N ILE A 132 -14.16 -1.85 -8.39
CA ILE A 132 -14.99 -2.90 -7.79
C ILE A 132 -16.42 -2.66 -8.24
N ARG A 133 -17.10 -3.72 -8.67
CA ARG A 133 -18.50 -3.68 -9.10
C ARG A 133 -19.35 -4.58 -8.21
N ASN A 134 -20.49 -4.05 -7.76
CA ASN A 134 -21.55 -4.80 -7.11
C ASN A 134 -22.74 -4.92 -8.08
N ALA A 135 -22.80 -6.07 -8.77
CA ALA A 135 -23.93 -6.50 -9.59
C ALA A 135 -24.96 -7.31 -8.77
N GLY A 136 -24.67 -7.59 -7.50
CA GLY A 136 -25.51 -8.36 -6.61
C GLY A 136 -26.66 -7.56 -6.00
N ARG A 137 -27.48 -8.27 -5.22
CA ARG A 137 -28.60 -7.70 -4.46
C ARG A 137 -28.27 -7.46 -2.99
N GLN A 138 -27.02 -7.73 -2.59
CA GLN A 138 -26.54 -7.56 -1.23
C GLN A 138 -25.59 -6.38 -1.17
N ARG A 139 -25.58 -5.70 -0.01
CA ARG A 139 -24.57 -4.69 0.31
C ARG A 139 -23.19 -5.35 0.35
N LEU A 140 -22.23 -4.77 -0.36
CA LEU A 140 -20.84 -5.23 -0.39
C LEU A 140 -19.97 -4.21 0.34
N CYS A 141 -19.28 -4.63 1.39
CA CYS A 141 -18.45 -3.78 2.23
C CYS A 141 -16.98 -4.21 2.18
N PHE A 142 -16.06 -3.24 2.26
CA PHE A 142 -14.61 -3.44 2.23
C PHE A 142 -13.88 -2.22 2.79
N GLY A 143 -12.64 -2.43 3.25
CA GLY A 143 -11.79 -1.37 3.76
C GLY A 143 -11.03 -0.61 2.66
N THR A 144 -10.16 0.32 3.02
CA THR A 144 -9.18 0.95 2.12
C THR A 144 -7.95 0.06 1.89
N ASP A 145 -7.71 -0.92 2.75
CA ASP A 145 -6.60 -1.87 2.67
C ASP A 145 -6.69 -2.78 1.43
N TYR A 146 -5.54 -3.12 0.86
CA TYR A 146 -5.39 -4.08 -0.22
C TYR A 146 -3.99 -4.67 -0.16
N ALA A 147 -3.80 -5.87 -0.69
CA ALA A 147 -2.48 -6.46 -0.86
C ALA A 147 -2.07 -6.41 -2.33
N VAL A 148 -0.83 -6.01 -2.58
CA VAL A 148 -0.19 -6.15 -3.91
C VAL A 148 0.56 -7.47 -3.92
N CYS A 149 0.30 -8.32 -4.90
CA CYS A 149 0.99 -9.59 -5.08
C CYS A 149 1.69 -9.64 -6.43
N ARG A 150 2.83 -10.31 -6.48
CA ARG A 150 3.61 -10.58 -7.69
C ARG A 150 3.72 -12.08 -7.88
N LEU A 151 3.56 -12.54 -9.11
CA LEU A 151 3.86 -13.92 -9.47
C LEU A 151 5.38 -14.10 -9.58
N HIS A 152 5.93 -14.99 -8.78
CA HIS A 152 7.35 -15.36 -8.79
C HIS A 152 7.46 -16.90 -8.90
N GLY A 153 8.04 -17.37 -10.01
CA GLY A 153 7.88 -18.76 -10.43
C GLY A 153 6.38 -19.09 -10.59
N ASP A 154 5.94 -20.13 -9.90
CA ASP A 154 4.53 -20.58 -9.91
C ASP A 154 3.75 -20.11 -8.67
N ARG A 155 4.29 -19.19 -7.87
CA ARG A 155 3.71 -18.76 -6.59
C ARG A 155 3.44 -17.26 -6.56
N TRP A 156 2.32 -16.90 -5.95
CA TRP A 156 2.01 -15.51 -5.65
C TRP A 156 2.65 -15.08 -4.34
N GLU A 157 3.53 -14.09 -4.40
CA GLU A 157 4.20 -13.46 -3.27
C GLU A 157 3.54 -12.10 -2.99
N ARG A 158 3.15 -11.85 -1.75
CA ARG A 158 2.62 -10.55 -1.31
C ARG A 158 3.78 -9.60 -1.07
N LEU A 159 3.72 -8.43 -1.70
CA LEU A 159 4.61 -7.32 -1.41
C LEU A 159 4.20 -6.67 -0.08
N PRO A 160 5.16 -6.17 0.71
CA PRO A 160 4.86 -5.42 1.92
C PRO A 160 4.02 -4.19 1.59
N ASP A 161 2.96 -3.97 2.37
CA ASP A 161 2.00 -2.86 2.23
C ASP A 161 1.95 -1.98 3.50
N GLY A 162 2.88 -2.19 4.42
CA GLY A 162 3.13 -1.30 5.56
C GLY A 162 2.14 -1.44 6.71
N GLY A 163 1.07 -2.21 6.51
CA GLY A 163 -0.05 -2.37 7.43
C GLY A 163 -0.88 -1.08 7.52
N MET A 164 -2.11 -1.10 7.01
CA MET A 164 -3.07 -0.02 7.27
C MET A 164 -3.71 -0.24 8.64
N TRP A 165 -3.26 0.51 9.65
CA TRP A 165 -3.80 0.48 11.01
C TRP A 165 -5.21 1.07 11.10
N HIS A 166 -5.60 1.91 10.14
CA HIS A 166 -6.91 2.53 10.05
C HIS A 166 -7.43 2.34 8.64
N SER A 167 -8.42 1.46 8.50
CA SER A 167 -9.09 1.22 7.23
C SER A 167 -10.45 1.90 7.25
N LEU A 168 -10.73 2.76 6.27
CA LEU A 168 -12.05 3.36 6.14
C LEU A 168 -13.01 2.33 5.53
N LEU A 169 -14.11 2.09 6.22
CA LEU A 169 -15.16 1.20 5.71
C LEU A 169 -15.90 1.86 4.56
N ILE A 170 -15.93 1.18 3.42
CA ILE A 170 -16.66 1.56 2.22
C ILE A 170 -17.70 0.48 1.97
N CYS A 171 -18.94 0.87 1.69
CA CYS A 171 -20.01 -0.06 1.35
C CYS A 171 -20.71 0.38 0.06
N LEU A 172 -20.87 -0.57 -0.85
CA LEU A 172 -21.64 -0.43 -2.09
C LEU A 172 -23.02 -1.04 -1.87
N GLU A 173 -24.04 -0.18 -1.85
CA GLU A 173 -25.43 -0.61 -1.85
C GLU A 173 -25.81 -1.24 -3.19
N PRO A 174 -26.77 -2.19 -3.21
CA PRO A 174 -27.23 -2.81 -4.44
C PRO A 174 -28.08 -1.84 -5.27
N GLU A 175 -27.46 -1.11 -6.20
CA GLU A 175 -28.15 -0.14 -7.09
C GLU A 175 -28.42 -0.75 -8.47
N ASN A 176 -29.46 -1.59 -8.59
CA ASN A 176 -29.85 -2.24 -9.87
C ASN A 176 -28.67 -2.86 -10.67
N GLY A 177 -27.64 -3.33 -9.96
CA GLY A 177 -26.45 -3.96 -10.51
C GLY A 177 -25.41 -3.03 -11.15
N ALA A 178 -25.45 -1.72 -10.85
CA ALA A 178 -24.56 -0.70 -11.41
C ALA A 178 -23.64 -0.03 -10.38
N ALA A 179 -23.69 -0.42 -9.10
CA ALA A 179 -22.86 0.21 -8.07
C ALA A 179 -21.38 -0.11 -8.29
N GLU A 180 -20.57 0.94 -8.40
CA GLU A 180 -19.13 0.83 -8.66
C GLU A 180 -18.34 1.70 -7.67
N HIS A 181 -17.20 1.18 -7.24
CA HIS A 181 -16.21 1.93 -6.48
C HIS A 181 -14.87 1.91 -7.20
N ARG A 182 -14.29 3.08 -7.44
CA ARG A 182 -12.96 3.22 -8.04
C ARG A 182 -11.95 3.60 -6.97
N PHE A 183 -10.81 2.90 -6.98
CA PHE A 183 -9.69 3.21 -6.10
C PHE A 183 -8.37 3.00 -6.83
N THR A 184 -7.30 3.47 -6.21
CA THR A 184 -5.94 3.37 -6.75
C THR A 184 -5.06 2.58 -5.78
N ALA A 185 -4.40 1.55 -6.28
CA ALA A 185 -3.39 0.79 -5.55
C ALA A 185 -1.98 1.29 -5.91
N ARG A 186 -1.11 1.46 -4.91
CA ARG A 186 0.30 1.83 -5.09
C ARG A 186 1.17 0.59 -5.22
N LEU A 187 2.09 0.60 -6.18
CA LEU A 187 3.03 -0.51 -6.43
C LEU A 187 4.40 -0.29 -5.80
N HIS A 188 4.74 0.95 -5.43
CA HIS A 188 6.03 1.32 -4.85
C HIS A 188 7.25 0.80 -5.65
N PRO A 189 7.34 1.11 -6.96
CA PRO A 189 8.37 0.55 -7.85
C PRO A 189 9.80 0.97 -7.45
N ARG A 190 9.97 2.06 -6.68
CA ARG A 190 11.29 2.49 -6.17
C ARG A 190 11.74 1.67 -4.97
N LEU A 191 10.82 1.17 -4.16
CA LEU A 191 11.11 0.36 -2.96
C LEU A 191 11.18 -1.13 -3.29
N PHE A 192 10.28 -1.59 -4.14
CA PHE A 192 10.27 -2.95 -4.65
C PHE A 192 10.43 -2.86 -6.17
N PRO A 193 11.68 -2.78 -6.67
CA PRO A 193 11.97 -2.69 -8.10
C PRO A 193 11.05 -3.61 -8.88
N ALA A 194 10.18 -3.01 -9.69
CA ALA A 194 9.15 -3.74 -10.42
C ALA A 194 9.85 -4.74 -11.33
N ALA A 195 9.74 -6.02 -10.99
CA ALA A 195 10.15 -7.07 -11.88
C ALA A 195 9.08 -7.15 -12.98
N PHE A 196 9.50 -7.26 -14.24
CA PHE A 196 8.57 -7.62 -15.29
C PHE A 196 7.79 -8.88 -14.85
N GLY A 197 6.48 -8.89 -15.07
CA GLY A 197 5.69 -10.05 -14.72
C GLY A 197 4.24 -9.75 -14.40
N ARG A 198 3.58 -10.79 -13.89
CA ARG A 198 2.17 -10.75 -13.52
C ARG A 198 2.02 -10.28 -12.08
N TYR A 199 1.09 -9.38 -11.89
CA TYR A 199 0.72 -8.82 -10.62
C TYR A 199 -0.76 -9.04 -10.36
N ARG A 200 -1.14 -9.01 -9.08
CA ARG A 200 -2.51 -9.18 -8.62
C ARG A 200 -2.76 -8.25 -7.44
N ILE A 201 -3.83 -7.46 -7.51
CA ILE A 201 -4.37 -6.81 -6.32
C ILE A 201 -5.35 -7.78 -5.66
N CYS A 202 -5.18 -8.01 -4.36
CA CYS A 202 -6.10 -8.80 -3.54
C CYS A 202 -6.84 -7.86 -2.58
N LYS A 203 -8.17 -7.93 -2.56
CA LYS A 203 -9.05 -7.06 -1.79
C LYS A 203 -10.01 -7.91 -0.95
N PRO A 204 -9.87 -7.94 0.38
CA PRO A 204 -10.87 -8.54 1.25
C PRO A 204 -12.18 -7.75 1.15
N VAL A 205 -13.28 -8.44 0.94
CA VAL A 205 -14.62 -7.87 0.92
C VAL A 205 -15.58 -8.77 1.68
N TYR A 206 -16.71 -8.25 2.10
CA TYR A 206 -17.76 -9.07 2.69
C TYR A 206 -19.16 -8.56 2.32
N THR A 207 -20.11 -9.49 2.20
CA THR A 207 -21.54 -9.12 2.16
C THR A 207 -22.10 -9.04 3.56
N GLU A 208 -23.19 -8.31 3.76
CA GLU A 208 -23.96 -8.33 5.00
C GLU A 208 -25.27 -9.11 4.83
N HIS A 209 -25.77 -9.67 5.93
CA HIS A 209 -27.08 -10.35 6.03
C HIS A 209 -27.37 -11.44 4.96
N PRO A 210 -26.74 -12.62 5.03
CA PRO A 210 -25.75 -13.05 6.01
C PRO A 210 -24.34 -12.55 5.68
N ARG A 211 -23.49 -12.46 6.71
CA ARG A 211 -22.08 -12.14 6.50
C ARG A 211 -21.38 -13.25 5.73
N ARG A 212 -20.73 -12.90 4.63
CA ARG A 212 -19.85 -13.79 3.87
C ARG A 212 -18.62 -13.04 3.42
N ASP A 213 -17.45 -13.52 3.81
CA ASP A 213 -16.18 -12.92 3.45
C ASP A 213 -15.66 -13.54 2.13
N TYR A 214 -15.18 -12.69 1.25
CA TYR A 214 -14.60 -13.05 -0.04
C TYR A 214 -13.28 -12.32 -0.25
N LEU A 215 -12.50 -12.82 -1.20
CA LEU A 215 -11.32 -12.15 -1.72
C LEU A 215 -11.53 -11.81 -3.19
N LEU A 216 -11.72 -10.54 -3.50
CA LEU A 216 -11.69 -10.08 -4.88
C LEU A 216 -10.25 -9.97 -5.34
N THR A 217 -10.00 -10.37 -6.58
CA THR A 217 -8.68 -10.27 -7.18
C THR A 217 -8.77 -9.60 -8.55
N ALA A 218 -7.76 -8.78 -8.87
CA ALA A 218 -7.61 -8.19 -10.20
C ALA A 218 -6.16 -8.38 -10.64
N GLU A 219 -5.98 -9.06 -11.77
CA GLU A 219 -4.66 -9.33 -12.33
C GLU A 219 -4.32 -8.36 -13.46
N PHE A 220 -3.04 -8.03 -13.57
CA PHE A 220 -2.47 -7.19 -14.61
C PHE A 220 -1.00 -7.58 -14.82
N THR A 221 -0.42 -7.11 -15.92
CA THR A 221 1.00 -7.35 -16.25
C THR A 221 1.76 -6.05 -16.23
N VAL A 222 2.91 -6.05 -15.56
CA VAL A 222 3.89 -4.97 -15.64
C VAL A 222 4.96 -5.38 -16.65
N MET A 223 5.17 -4.55 -17.66
CA MET A 223 6.11 -4.82 -18.75
C MET A 223 7.03 -3.62 -19.01
N PRO A 224 8.26 -3.85 -19.50
CA PRO A 224 9.07 -2.75 -20.00
C PRO A 224 8.33 -2.07 -21.16
N PHE A 225 8.33 -0.74 -21.17
CA PHE A 225 7.84 0.00 -22.32
C PHE A 225 8.78 -0.28 -23.50
N VAL A 226 8.31 -1.06 -24.46
CA VAL A 226 8.99 -1.19 -25.76
C VAL A 226 8.29 -0.19 -26.68
N PRO A 227 8.86 0.98 -26.99
CA PRO A 227 8.31 1.80 -28.05
C PRO A 227 8.32 0.94 -29.30
N PHE A 228 7.15 0.70 -29.90
CA PHE A 228 7.05 -0.05 -31.14
C PHE A 228 8.00 0.57 -32.17
N THR A 229 9.15 -0.06 -32.42
CA THR A 229 9.95 0.23 -33.59
C THR A 229 9.10 -0.23 -34.77
N ARG A 230 8.57 0.75 -35.50
CA ARG A 230 7.87 0.52 -36.76
C ARG A 230 8.84 -0.25 -37.66
N PHE A 231 8.52 -1.50 -37.99
CA PHE A 231 9.23 -2.18 -39.07
C PHE A 231 8.97 -1.37 -40.33
N VAL A 232 9.98 -0.63 -40.78
CA VAL A 232 9.98 -0.03 -42.11
C VAL A 232 10.08 -1.22 -43.07
N ARG A 233 9.00 -1.46 -43.82
CA ARG A 233 9.01 -2.39 -44.96
C ARG A 233 9.86 -1.82 -46.08
#